data_AF-A0A395MBP3-F1
#
_entry.id   AF-A0A395MBP3-F1
#
_cell.length_a   1.000
_cell.length_b   1.000
_cell.length_c   1.000
_cell.angle_alpha   90.00
_cell.angle_beta   90.00
_cell.angle_gamma   90.00
#
_symmetry.space_group_name_H-M   'P 1'
#
loop_
_entity.id
_entity.type
_entity.pdbx_description
1 polymer ?
#
loop_
_entity_poly.entity_id
_entity_poly.type
_entity_poly.pdbx_seq_one_letter_code
_entity_poly.pdbx_strand_id
1 'polypeptide(L)'
;MLAGDNNTLSGIIDWEFVSTLPLWAITKPPKFLDGYVRNEAPDPETYGSDDGQDNEGKSRLYWSDLEEYENTLLQDVYNDRMSQLNPDWERLKREGRLCNDMREAIDSMSIGFYGRCVKTWLDKIEDGDWHEKLASDDFPRFELPY
;
A
#
# COMPACT_ATOMS: atom_id res chain seq x y z
N MET A 1 17.85 21.87 14.39
CA MET A 1 18.20 21.19 15.66
C MET A 1 19.02 22.13 16.53
N LEU A 2 18.82 22.15 17.84
CA LEU A 2 19.56 22.96 18.81
C LEU A 2 20.39 22.06 19.73
N ALA A 3 21.67 22.36 19.87
CA ALA A 3 22.57 21.73 20.82
C ALA A 3 22.78 22.65 22.02
N GLY A 4 22.75 22.08 23.22
CA GLY A 4 23.07 22.76 24.46
C GLY A 4 24.56 22.72 24.78
N ASP A 5 24.92 23.35 25.88
CA ASP A 5 26.29 23.36 26.40
C ASP A 5 26.67 21.91 26.77
N ASN A 6 27.57 21.31 25.99
CA ASN A 6 28.02 19.89 25.99
C ASN A 6 27.47 18.99 24.86
N ASN A 7 27.07 19.53 23.70
CA ASN A 7 26.56 18.75 22.57
C ASN A 7 25.32 17.88 22.92
N THR A 8 24.64 18.20 24.00
CA THR A 8 23.39 17.55 24.38
C THR A 8 22.26 18.11 23.52
N LEU A 9 21.43 17.23 22.96
CA LEU A 9 20.27 17.65 22.18
C LEU A 9 19.32 18.44 23.09
N SER A 10 19.19 19.74 22.86
CA SER A 10 18.35 20.64 23.66
C SER A 10 17.02 20.98 22.99
N GLY A 11 16.91 20.77 21.67
CA GLY A 11 15.63 20.90 20.98
C GLY A 11 15.68 20.59 19.50
N ILE A 12 14.54 20.26 18.92
CA ILE A 12 14.36 20.14 17.47
C ILE A 12 13.51 21.35 17.04
N ILE A 13 14.16 22.31 16.37
CA ILE A 13 13.51 23.44 15.70
C ILE A 13 13.17 23.05 14.26
N ASP A 14 12.20 23.74 13.65
CA ASP A 14 11.78 23.54 12.26
C ASP A 14 11.11 22.17 12.00
N TRP A 15 10.32 21.69 12.96
CA TRP A 15 9.59 20.41 12.88
C TRP A 15 8.22 20.54 12.20
N GLU A 16 7.85 21.72 11.72
CA GLU A 16 6.56 21.98 11.06
C GLU A 16 6.36 21.18 9.76
N PHE A 17 7.44 20.63 9.21
CA PHE A 17 7.41 19.71 8.05
C PHE A 17 7.64 18.24 8.43
N VAL A 18 7.73 17.90 9.72
CA VAL A 18 7.91 16.52 10.20
C VAL A 18 6.57 15.98 10.67
N SER A 19 5.97 15.10 9.87
CA SER A 19 4.78 14.36 10.29
C SER A 19 5.15 13.36 11.39
N THR A 20 4.65 13.57 12.61
CA THR A 20 4.75 12.59 13.69
C THR A 20 3.74 11.47 13.45
N LEU A 21 4.09 10.52 12.60
CA LEU A 21 3.29 9.32 12.40
C LEU A 21 3.62 8.28 13.49
N PRO A 22 2.63 7.54 13.99
CA PRO A 22 2.90 6.39 14.83
C PRO A 22 3.67 5.32 14.05
N LEU A 23 4.49 4.52 14.73
CA LEU A 23 5.35 3.52 14.08
C LEU A 23 4.58 2.47 13.26
N TRP A 24 3.33 2.18 13.60
CA TRP A 24 2.51 1.28 12.80
C TRP A 24 2.13 1.89 11.44
N ALA A 25 2.06 3.22 11.33
CA ALA A 25 1.63 3.88 10.10
C ALA A 25 2.72 3.88 9.01
N ILE A 26 3.98 3.62 9.39
CA ILE A 26 5.07 3.49 8.43
C ILE A 26 5.19 2.07 7.86
N THR A 27 4.41 1.11 8.37
CA THR A 27 4.56 -0.31 8.00
C THR A 27 3.91 -0.70 6.69
N LYS A 28 3.16 0.21 6.06
CA LYS A 28 2.70 0.03 4.68
C LYS A 28 3.84 0.38 3.70
N PRO A 29 3.92 -0.31 2.55
CA PRO A 29 4.81 0.12 1.49
C PRO A 29 4.47 1.56 1.04
N PRO A 30 5.43 2.29 0.46
CA PRO A 30 5.15 3.56 -0.20
C PRO A 30 4.01 3.40 -1.23
N LYS A 31 3.17 4.43 -1.35
CA LYS A 31 1.93 4.37 -2.15
C LYS A 31 2.13 3.99 -3.63
N PHE A 32 3.30 4.27 -4.21
CA PHE A 32 3.62 3.90 -5.60
C PHE A 32 3.99 2.41 -5.75
N LEU A 33 4.32 1.73 -4.65
CA LEU A 33 4.50 0.28 -4.59
C LEU A 33 3.25 -0.42 -4.06
N ASP A 34 2.24 0.32 -3.59
CA ASP A 34 0.99 -0.24 -3.06
C ASP A 34 0.08 -0.62 -4.23
N GLY A 35 -0.42 -1.86 -4.22
CA GLY A 35 -1.15 -2.41 -5.36
C GLY A 35 -1.46 -3.90 -5.21
N TYR A 36 -2.06 -4.46 -6.26
CA TYR A 36 -2.40 -5.87 -6.32
C TYR A 36 -1.14 -6.75 -6.27
N VAL A 37 -1.22 -7.82 -5.49
CA VAL A 37 -0.14 -8.80 -5.38
C VAL A 37 -0.27 -9.82 -6.51
N ARG A 38 0.78 -9.95 -7.32
CA ARG A 38 0.89 -10.91 -8.41
C ARG A 38 2.24 -11.61 -8.33
N ASN A 39 2.22 -12.87 -7.93
CA ASN A 39 3.43 -13.67 -7.71
C ASN A 39 3.97 -14.33 -9.00
N GLU A 40 3.15 -14.39 -10.05
CA GLU A 40 3.49 -15.03 -11.31
C GLU A 40 3.56 -13.99 -12.43
N ALA A 41 4.67 -14.00 -13.17
CA ALA A 41 4.85 -13.10 -14.30
C ALA A 41 3.78 -13.39 -15.37
N PRO A 42 3.14 -12.35 -15.95
CA PRO A 42 2.14 -12.55 -16.99
C PRO A 42 2.79 -13.12 -18.26
N ASP A 43 2.17 -14.13 -18.85
CA ASP A 43 2.58 -14.68 -20.14
C ASP A 43 1.98 -13.84 -21.28
N PRO A 44 2.81 -13.13 -22.08
CA PRO A 44 2.31 -12.26 -23.15
C PRO A 44 1.43 -12.96 -24.18
N GLU A 45 1.60 -14.27 -24.38
CA GLU A 45 0.88 -15.04 -25.40
C GLU A 45 -0.54 -15.43 -24.95
N THR A 46 -0.83 -15.33 -23.66
CA THR A 46 -2.15 -15.62 -23.09
C THR A 46 -3.12 -14.44 -23.21
N TYR A 47 -2.60 -13.25 -23.50
CA TYR A 47 -3.40 -12.05 -23.70
C TYR A 47 -3.85 -11.96 -25.15
N GLY A 48 -5.16 -11.85 -25.35
CA GLY A 48 -5.74 -11.75 -26.69
C GLY A 48 -5.20 -10.54 -27.46
N SER A 49 -5.02 -10.72 -28.77
CA SER A 49 -4.70 -9.67 -29.71
C SER A 49 -5.96 -8.85 -30.04
N ASP A 50 -6.51 -8.14 -29.05
CA ASP A 50 -7.74 -7.36 -29.24
C ASP A 50 -7.44 -5.91 -29.66
N ASP A 51 -8.46 -5.25 -30.22
CA ASP A 51 -8.45 -3.88 -30.77
C ASP A 51 -8.18 -2.83 -29.67
N GLY A 52 -6.94 -2.80 -29.18
CA GLY A 52 -6.47 -1.96 -28.08
C GLY A 52 -4.99 -2.17 -27.76
N GLN A 53 -4.26 -2.82 -28.67
CA GLN A 53 -2.82 -2.99 -28.56
C GLN A 53 -2.11 -1.64 -28.57
N ASP A 54 -1.07 -1.55 -27.76
CA ASP A 54 -0.16 -0.43 -27.79
C ASP A 54 0.81 -0.50 -28.99
N ASN A 55 1.80 0.38 -28.99
CA ASN A 55 2.81 0.45 -30.05
C ASN A 55 3.71 -0.81 -30.14
N GLU A 56 3.65 -1.70 -29.14
CA GLU A 56 4.41 -2.95 -29.07
C GLU A 56 3.55 -4.19 -29.39
N GLY A 57 2.28 -3.99 -29.76
CA GLY A 57 1.38 -5.08 -30.09
C GLY A 57 0.90 -5.85 -28.85
N LYS A 58 1.00 -5.24 -27.65
CA LYS A 58 0.60 -5.87 -26.39
C LYS A 58 -0.68 -5.23 -25.84
N SER A 59 -1.51 -6.05 -25.20
CA SER A 59 -2.74 -5.59 -24.56
C SER A 59 -2.42 -4.69 -23.37
N ARG A 60 -3.22 -3.64 -23.14
CA ARG A 60 -3.12 -2.82 -21.91
C ARG A 60 -3.21 -3.66 -20.64
N LEU A 61 -4.02 -4.72 -20.67
CA LEU A 61 -4.16 -5.64 -19.53
C LEU A 61 -2.86 -6.39 -19.25
N TYR A 62 -2.09 -6.76 -20.28
CA TYR A 62 -0.78 -7.37 -20.11
C TYR A 62 0.17 -6.43 -19.37
N TRP A 63 0.22 -5.16 -19.77
CA TRP A 63 1.08 -4.17 -19.12
C TRP A 63 0.68 -3.89 -17.67
N SER A 64 -0.62 -3.77 -17.39
CA SER A 64 -1.12 -3.63 -16.03
C SER A 64 -0.72 -4.82 -15.16
N ASP A 65 -0.91 -6.04 -15.68
CA ASP A 65 -0.53 -7.26 -14.95
C ASP A 65 1.00 -7.37 -14.79
N LEU A 66 1.79 -6.86 -15.75
CA LEU A 66 3.24 -6.84 -15.64
C LEU A 66 3.70 -5.86 -14.55
N GLU A 67 3.11 -4.66 -14.50
CA GLU A 67 3.36 -3.67 -13.47
C GLU A 67 3.00 -4.21 -12.07
N GLU A 68 1.88 -4.92 -11.91
CA GLU A 68 1.51 -5.60 -10.66
C GLU A 68 2.57 -6.62 -10.21
N TYR A 69 3.07 -7.42 -11.15
CA TYR A 69 4.13 -8.41 -10.87
C TYR A 69 5.43 -7.72 -10.47
N GLU A 70 5.87 -6.70 -11.20
CA GLU A 70 7.09 -5.95 -10.89
C GLU A 70 6.98 -5.23 -9.55
N ASN A 71 5.83 -4.63 -9.24
CA ASN A 71 5.56 -4.02 -7.94
C ASN A 71 5.59 -5.04 -6.82
N THR A 72 5.09 -6.26 -7.04
CA THR A 72 5.17 -7.35 -6.05
C THR A 72 6.64 -7.66 -5.70
N LEU A 73 7.51 -7.78 -6.70
CA LEU A 73 8.95 -7.99 -6.46
C LEU A 73 9.58 -6.83 -5.69
N LEU A 74 9.20 -5.59 -5.99
CA LEU A 74 9.70 -4.41 -5.30
C LEU A 74 9.18 -4.30 -3.86
N GLN A 75 7.93 -4.71 -3.60
CA GLN A 75 7.38 -4.81 -2.25
C GLN A 75 8.17 -5.82 -1.42
N ASP A 76 8.56 -6.96 -1.99
CA ASP A 76 9.39 -7.96 -1.29
C ASP A 76 10.76 -7.39 -0.92
N VAL A 77 11.45 -6.76 -1.88
CA VAL A 77 12.74 -6.09 -1.62
C VAL A 77 12.60 -5.01 -0.55
N TYR A 78 11.52 -4.22 -0.59
CA TYR A 78 11.23 -3.21 0.42
C TYR A 78 11.03 -3.83 1.81
N ASN A 79 10.20 -4.87 1.91
CA ASN A 79 9.92 -5.56 3.16
C ASN A 79 11.18 -6.19 3.75
N ASP A 80 12.00 -6.85 2.93
CA ASP A 80 13.29 -7.41 3.34
C ASP A 80 14.21 -6.33 3.88
N ARG A 81 14.30 -5.20 3.18
CA ARG A 81 15.13 -4.08 3.61
C ARG A 81 14.65 -3.48 4.93
N MET A 82 13.35 -3.31 5.11
CA MET A 82 12.78 -2.76 6.34
C MET A 82 12.95 -3.71 7.52
N SER A 83 12.81 -5.02 7.32
CA SER A 83 13.09 -6.05 8.32
C SER A 83 14.56 -6.06 8.77
N GLN A 84 15.50 -5.80 7.85
CA GLN A 84 16.92 -5.65 8.20
C GLN A 84 17.19 -4.39 9.05
N LEU A 85 16.52 -3.28 8.73
CA LEU A 85 16.72 -2.00 9.41
C LEU A 85 16.03 -1.96 10.78
N ASN A 86 14.90 -2.64 10.93
CA ASN A 86 14.13 -2.70 12.16
C ASN A 86 13.77 -4.17 12.48
N PRO A 87 14.45 -4.81 13.45
CA PRO A 87 14.17 -6.19 13.83
C PRO A 87 12.72 -6.43 14.29
N ASP A 88 12.02 -5.39 14.75
CA ASP A 88 10.63 -5.45 15.19
C ASP A 88 9.62 -5.19 14.06
N TRP A 89 10.08 -5.05 12.81
CA TRP A 89 9.25 -4.67 11.66
C TRP A 89 8.02 -5.55 11.48
N GLU A 90 8.19 -6.87 11.51
CA GLU A 90 7.09 -7.81 11.33
C GLU A 90 6.09 -7.77 12.49
N ARG A 91 6.56 -7.51 13.72
CA ARG A 91 5.65 -7.28 14.86
C ARG A 91 4.84 -6.01 14.63
N LEU A 92 5.49 -4.91 14.24
CA LEU A 92 4.85 -3.62 13.98
C LEU A 92 3.83 -3.72 12.83
N LYS A 93 4.15 -4.44 11.75
CA LYS A 93 3.22 -4.73 10.63
C LYS A 93 1.97 -5.43 11.14
N ARG A 94 2.15 -6.50 11.92
CA ARG A 94 1.03 -7.30 12.44
C ARG A 94 0.14 -6.51 13.38
N GLU A 95 0.73 -5.81 14.35
CA GLU A 95 0.00 -5.00 15.34
C GLU A 95 -0.65 -3.76 14.69
N GLY A 96 0.00 -3.22 13.66
CA GLY A 96 -0.44 -2.04 12.92
C GLY A 96 -1.49 -2.27 11.86
N ARG A 97 -1.76 -3.53 11.49
CA ARG A 97 -2.61 -3.91 10.36
C ARG A 97 -3.99 -3.26 10.43
N LEU A 98 -4.70 -3.43 11.55
CA LEU A 98 -6.06 -2.90 11.70
C LEU A 98 -6.08 -1.36 11.63
N CYS A 99 -5.10 -0.70 12.25
CA CYS A 99 -4.99 0.76 12.20
C CYS A 99 -4.71 1.28 10.79
N ASN A 100 -3.90 0.55 10.02
CA ASN A 100 -3.63 0.86 8.62
C ASN A 100 -4.85 0.64 7.74
N ASP A 101 -5.63 -0.42 7.95
CA ASP A 101 -6.88 -0.67 7.24
C ASP A 101 -7.95 0.38 7.58
N MET A 102 -8.06 0.79 8.85
CA MET A 102 -8.92 1.90 9.27
C MET A 102 -8.52 3.22 8.60
N ARG A 103 -7.22 3.52 8.53
CA ARG A 103 -6.71 4.73 7.87
C ARG A 103 -7.05 4.72 6.38
N GLU A 104 -6.85 3.58 5.70
CA GLU A 104 -7.20 3.40 4.30
C GLU A 104 -8.71 3.59 4.06
N ALA A 105 -9.54 3.06 4.96
CA ALA A 105 -10.99 3.24 4.90
C ALA A 105 -11.39 4.72 5.02
N ILE A 106 -10.78 5.48 5.93
CA ILE A 106 -11.01 6.91 6.09
C ILE A 106 -10.60 7.68 4.83
N ASP A 107 -9.41 7.40 4.30
CA ASP A 107 -8.92 8.05 3.08
C ASP A 107 -9.84 7.73 1.89
N SER A 108 -10.31 6.48 1.79
CA SER A 108 -11.22 6.01 0.75
C SER A 108 -12.64 6.58 0.85
N MET A 109 -13.11 6.92 2.05
CA MET A 109 -14.45 7.55 2.22
C MET A 109 -14.58 8.90 1.52
N SER A 110 -13.46 9.60 1.29
CA SER A 110 -13.45 10.84 0.49
C SER A 110 -13.79 10.60 -0.98
N ILE A 111 -13.67 9.36 -1.47
CA ILE A 111 -13.93 8.93 -2.83
C ILE A 111 -15.22 8.08 -2.79
N GLY A 112 -16.37 8.71 -3.08
CA GLY A 112 -17.72 8.20 -2.78
C GLY A 112 -18.14 6.83 -3.36
N PHE A 113 -17.29 6.16 -4.13
CA PHE A 113 -17.53 4.81 -4.66
C PHE A 113 -17.14 3.69 -3.70
N TYR A 114 -16.32 3.95 -2.68
CA TYR A 114 -15.77 2.92 -1.79
C TYR A 114 -16.60 2.61 -0.55
N GLY A 115 -17.73 3.31 -0.35
CA GLY A 115 -18.56 3.16 0.85
C GLY A 115 -19.10 1.73 1.07
N ARG A 116 -19.35 0.97 0.00
CA ARG A 116 -19.82 -0.43 0.12
C ARG A 116 -18.73 -1.36 0.65
N CYS A 117 -17.51 -1.29 0.12
CA CYS A 117 -16.41 -2.14 0.55
C CYS A 117 -16.03 -1.84 2.01
N VAL A 118 -15.94 -0.56 2.36
CA VAL A 118 -15.68 -0.12 3.74
C VAL A 118 -16.78 -0.59 4.68
N LYS A 119 -18.05 -0.50 4.28
CA LYS A 119 -19.17 -0.99 5.11
C LYS A 119 -19.11 -2.50 5.32
N THR A 120 -18.94 -3.29 4.26
CA THR A 120 -18.84 -4.76 4.37
C THR A 120 -17.69 -5.17 5.27
N TRP A 121 -16.55 -4.49 5.16
CA TRP A 121 -15.42 -4.72 6.03
C TRP A 121 -15.73 -4.35 7.50
N LEU A 122 -16.35 -3.18 7.75
CA LEU A 122 -16.77 -2.77 9.10
C LEU A 122 -17.74 -3.77 9.72
N ASP A 123 -18.74 -4.25 8.97
CA ASP A 123 -19.72 -5.22 9.46
C ASP A 123 -19.01 -6.50 9.96
N LYS A 124 -18.00 -7.00 9.23
CA LYS A 124 -17.20 -8.17 9.64
C LYS A 124 -16.35 -7.91 10.90
N ILE A 125 -15.78 -6.71 11.00
CA ILE A 125 -15.01 -6.29 12.17
C ILE A 125 -15.92 -6.22 13.41
N GLU A 126 -17.13 -5.65 13.27
CA GLU A 126 -18.13 -5.58 14.35
C GLU A 126 -18.63 -6.97 14.79
N ASP A 127 -18.74 -7.92 13.86
CA ASP A 127 -19.04 -9.33 14.14
C ASP A 127 -17.88 -10.10 14.83
N GLY A 128 -16.73 -9.45 15.01
CA GLY A 128 -15.58 -9.98 15.75
C GLY A 128 -14.48 -10.59 14.88
N ASP A 129 -14.56 -10.43 13.54
CA ASP A 129 -13.52 -10.89 12.62
C ASP A 129 -12.42 -9.84 12.42
N TRP A 130 -11.66 -9.56 13.50
CA TRP A 130 -10.58 -8.57 13.51
C TRP A 130 -9.39 -8.91 12.59
N HIS A 131 -9.39 -10.10 12.00
CA HIS A 131 -8.38 -10.57 11.05
C HIS A 131 -8.79 -10.34 9.60
N GLU A 132 -10.00 -9.87 9.32
CA GLU A 132 -10.39 -9.48 7.98
C GLU A 132 -9.57 -8.28 7.51
N LYS A 133 -9.09 -8.31 6.26
CA LYS A 133 -8.38 -7.17 5.65
C LYS A 133 -9.40 -6.27 4.98
N LEU A 134 -9.16 -4.97 4.97
CA LEU A 134 -9.83 -4.14 3.95
C LEU A 134 -9.35 -4.63 2.59
N ALA A 135 -10.22 -5.34 1.86
CA ALA A 135 -9.88 -5.92 0.57
C ALA A 135 -9.63 -4.80 -0.45
N SER A 136 -8.34 -4.55 -0.74
CA SER A 136 -7.94 -3.71 -1.87
C SER A 136 -8.45 -4.26 -3.20
N ASP A 137 -8.63 -5.58 -3.24
CA ASP A 137 -8.93 -6.32 -4.45
C ASP A 137 -10.39 -6.22 -4.89
N ASP A 138 -11.25 -5.75 -3.98
CA ASP A 138 -12.64 -5.40 -4.25
C ASP A 138 -12.81 -3.96 -4.73
N PHE A 139 -11.72 -3.17 -4.76
CA PHE A 139 -11.75 -1.85 -5.36
C PHE A 139 -11.75 -1.99 -6.88
N PRO A 140 -12.69 -1.31 -7.59
CA PRO A 140 -12.67 -1.31 -9.05
C PRO A 140 -11.28 -0.96 -9.56
N ARG A 141 -10.75 -1.74 -10.53
CA ARG A 141 -9.57 -1.32 -11.29
C ARG A 141 -9.93 -0.02 -12.00
N PHE A 142 -9.52 1.11 -11.42
CA PHE A 142 -9.71 2.40 -12.08
C PHE A 142 -8.65 2.51 -13.17
N GLU A 143 -9.04 2.23 -14.41
CA GLU A 143 -8.38 2.84 -15.55
C GLU A 143 -8.67 4.33 -15.45
N LEU A 144 -7.70 5.11 -14.97
CA LEU A 144 -7.74 6.55 -15.15
C LEU A 144 -7.67 6.80 -16.66
N PRO A 145 -8.69 7.42 -17.28
CA PRO A 145 -8.58 7.84 -18.66
C PRO A 145 -7.56 8.98 -18.70
N TYR A 146 -6.33 8.65 -19.11
CA TYR A 146 -5.34 9.65 -19.54
C TYR A 146 -5.72 10.21 -20.90
#